data_AF-A0AA84ZLF6-F1
#
_entry.id   AF-A0AA84ZLF6-F1
#
_cell.length_a   1.000
_cell.length_b   1.000
_cell.length_c   1.000
_cell.angle_alpha   90.00
_cell.angle_beta   90.00
_cell.angle_gamma   90.00
#
_symmetry.space_group_name_H-M   'P 1'
#
loop_
_entity.id
_entity.type
_entity.pdbx_description
1 polymer ?
#
loop_
_entity_poly.entity_id
_entity_poly.type
_entity_poly.pdbx_seq_one_letter_code
_entity_poly.pdbx_strand_id
1 'polypeptide(L)'
;MPPPNQLPSPGQPFPLSTERELSSIPKADQSGGEKWIYPSPQMFWNAMLRKGWRWRDDDIKPEDMNNIIRIHNINNELAWREVLKWEALHANECMTPKLRRFAGDAKNYSPRARIRRAMGYELPFDRHDWVIDRCGKEVRYVIDYYDGGSVNEAYQFAILDVRPALDSFGAFWDRALVAWMRFRTPDPPKKLHLNDPTFPKKNEVS
;
A
#
# COMPACT_ATOMS: atom_id res chain seq x y z
N MET A 1 18.54 13.72 -2.28
CA MET A 1 18.02 13.95 -0.91
C MET A 1 19.09 13.50 0.07
N PRO A 2 19.31 14.21 1.19
CA PRO A 2 20.21 13.73 2.23
C PRO A 2 19.73 12.36 2.77
N PRO A 3 20.64 11.49 3.23
CA PRO A 3 20.26 10.21 3.78
C PRO A 3 19.30 10.40 4.96
N PRO A 4 18.26 9.55 5.09
CA PRO A 4 17.28 9.71 6.15
C PRO A 4 17.93 9.64 7.54
N ASN A 5 17.59 10.59 8.41
CA ASN A 5 18.12 10.61 9.77
C ASN A 5 17.69 9.37 10.56
N GLN A 6 18.67 8.52 10.87
CA GLN A 6 18.55 7.30 11.68
C GLN A 6 19.07 7.49 13.11
N LEU A 7 19.42 8.72 13.52
CA LEU A 7 19.83 9.01 14.89
C LEU A 7 18.58 9.14 15.79
N PRO A 8 18.67 8.73 17.07
CA PRO A 8 17.62 8.97 18.04
C PRO A 8 17.26 10.45 18.14
N SER A 9 15.97 10.76 18.27
CA SER A 9 15.50 12.12 18.50
C SER A 9 15.74 12.56 19.95
N PRO A 10 15.93 13.87 20.24
CA PRO A 10 16.00 14.36 21.61
C PRO A 10 14.78 13.95 22.43
N GLY A 11 15.00 13.41 23.63
CA GLY A 11 13.91 12.94 24.51
C GLY A 11 13.27 11.60 24.12
N GLN A 12 13.88 10.84 23.20
CA GLN A 12 13.40 9.50 22.88
C GLN A 12 13.60 8.55 24.07
N PRO A 13 12.55 7.87 24.57
CA PRO A 13 12.60 7.13 25.82
C PRO A 13 13.33 5.77 25.73
N PHE A 14 13.45 5.19 24.53
CA PHE A 14 14.07 3.89 24.30
C PHE A 14 14.73 3.80 22.92
N PRO A 15 15.73 2.92 22.72
CA PRO A 15 16.34 2.71 21.41
C PRO A 15 15.34 2.05 20.44
N LEU A 16 15.44 2.42 19.17
CA LEU A 16 14.66 1.84 18.07
C LEU A 16 15.59 1.25 17.02
N SER A 17 15.14 0.18 16.36
CA SER A 17 15.91 -0.43 15.29
C SER A 17 16.11 0.55 14.12
N THR A 18 17.30 0.50 13.53
CA THR A 18 17.69 1.22 12.32
C THR A 18 17.68 0.32 11.09
N GLU A 19 17.38 -0.97 11.28
CA GLU A 19 17.26 -1.95 10.21
C GLU A 19 16.07 -1.62 9.31
N ARG A 20 16.28 -1.84 8.01
CA ARG A 20 15.30 -1.55 6.97
C ARG A 20 14.97 -2.82 6.22
N GLU A 21 13.71 -2.94 5.84
CA GLU A 21 13.21 -4.09 5.11
C GLU A 21 13.12 -3.78 3.60
N LEU A 22 13.54 -4.74 2.77
CA LEU A 22 13.38 -4.67 1.32
C LEU A 22 11.96 -5.08 0.94
N SER A 23 11.24 -4.20 0.24
CA SER A 23 9.90 -4.51 -0.27
C SER A 23 9.93 -5.51 -1.44
N SER A 24 8.77 -6.02 -1.83
CA SER A 24 8.59 -6.73 -3.10
C SER A 24 8.41 -5.80 -4.30
N ILE A 25 8.20 -4.50 -4.07
CA ILE A 25 7.75 -3.51 -5.04
C ILE A 25 8.93 -2.97 -5.87
N PRO A 26 8.96 -3.17 -7.19
CA PRO A 26 10.02 -2.66 -8.05
C PRO A 26 9.92 -1.13 -8.24
N LYS A 27 11.06 -0.45 -8.27
CA LYS A 27 11.19 0.98 -8.56
C LYS A 27 11.32 1.24 -10.05
N ALA A 28 10.70 2.31 -10.54
CA ALA A 28 10.76 2.68 -11.95
C ALA A 28 11.98 3.55 -12.33
N ASP A 29 12.53 4.33 -11.39
CA ASP A 29 13.51 5.39 -11.64
C ASP A 29 14.97 4.89 -11.75
N GLN A 30 15.25 3.61 -11.46
CA GLN A 30 16.59 3.05 -11.48
C GLN A 30 16.70 1.88 -12.47
N SER A 31 17.69 1.96 -13.36
CA SER A 31 18.06 0.91 -14.32
C SER A 31 18.68 -0.27 -13.57
N GLY A 32 17.88 -1.28 -13.20
CA GLY A 32 18.40 -2.46 -12.51
C GLY A 32 17.39 -3.33 -11.77
N GLY A 33 16.10 -2.97 -11.77
CA GLY A 33 15.09 -3.77 -11.04
C GLY A 33 15.20 -3.66 -9.52
N GLU A 34 15.80 -2.58 -9.02
CA GLU A 34 15.83 -2.27 -7.59
C GLU A 34 14.42 -2.20 -7.02
N LYS A 35 14.27 -2.61 -5.76
CA LYS A 35 13.00 -2.56 -5.04
C LYS A 35 12.98 -1.40 -4.04
N TRP A 36 11.78 -0.97 -3.66
CA TRP A 36 11.61 0.00 -2.59
C TRP A 36 12.12 -0.57 -1.27
N ILE A 37 12.68 0.28 -0.42
CA ILE A 37 13.17 -0.10 0.91
C ILE A 37 12.35 0.66 1.93
N TYR A 38 11.66 -0.06 2.82
CA TYR A 38 10.82 0.53 3.85
C TYR A 38 11.65 1.32 4.88
N PRO A 39 11.06 2.33 5.55
CA PRO A 39 11.73 3.03 6.63
C PRO A 39 11.96 2.11 7.83
N SER A 40 13.06 2.32 8.55
CA SER A 40 13.29 1.66 9.84
C SER A 40 12.39 2.24 10.94
N PRO A 41 12.24 1.55 12.08
CA PRO A 41 11.58 2.11 13.26
C PRO A 41 12.08 3.47 13.70
N GLN A 42 13.39 3.67 13.72
CA GLN A 42 13.96 4.96 14.06
C GLN A 42 13.60 6.05 13.03
N MET A 43 13.61 5.72 11.74
CA MET A 43 13.21 6.66 10.68
C MET A 43 11.72 7.03 10.78
N PHE A 44 10.87 6.04 11.06
CA PHE A 44 9.42 6.25 11.21
C PHE A 44 9.12 7.15 12.42
N TRP A 45 9.73 6.87 13.57
CA TRP A 45 9.64 7.71 14.77
C TRP A 45 10.01 9.16 14.49
N ASN A 46 11.18 9.37 13.89
CA ASN A 46 11.66 10.70 13.51
C ASN A 46 10.71 11.40 12.53
N ALA A 47 10.10 10.65 11.60
CA ALA A 47 9.12 11.20 10.65
C ALA A 47 7.81 11.61 11.33
N MET A 48 7.32 10.84 12.29
CA MET A 48 6.12 11.17 13.07
C MET A 48 6.31 12.43 13.90
N LEU A 49 7.46 12.58 14.57
CA LEU A 49 7.79 13.81 15.31
C LEU A 49 7.79 15.05 14.41
N ARG A 50 8.35 14.95 13.20
CA ARG A 50 8.32 16.04 12.19
C ARG A 50 6.90 16.41 11.74
N LYS A 51 5.98 15.44 11.74
CA LYS A 51 4.55 15.66 11.47
C LYS A 51 3.79 16.26 12.65
N GLY A 52 4.48 16.60 13.75
CA GLY A 52 3.88 17.19 14.94
C GLY A 52 3.33 16.17 15.92
N TRP A 53 3.51 14.87 15.67
CA TRP A 53 3.11 13.84 16.62
C TRP A 53 3.92 13.95 17.92
N ARG A 54 3.26 13.72 19.06
CA ARG A 54 3.88 13.71 20.38
C ARG A 54 3.49 12.39 21.05
N TRP A 55 4.48 11.51 21.19
CA TRP A 55 4.33 10.28 21.94
C TRP A 55 4.17 10.65 23.42
N ARG A 56 3.19 10.08 24.11
CA ARG A 56 3.06 10.23 25.56
C ARG A 56 3.89 9.11 26.20
N ASP A 57 4.67 9.46 27.22
CA ASP A 57 5.74 8.61 27.76
C ASP A 57 5.25 7.25 28.30
N ASP A 58 3.97 7.13 28.65
CA ASP A 58 3.39 5.92 29.28
C ASP A 58 2.71 4.94 28.30
N ASP A 59 2.51 5.32 27.03
CA ASP A 59 1.56 4.61 26.14
C ASP A 59 2.22 3.66 25.12
N ILE A 60 3.54 3.73 24.87
CA ILE A 60 4.15 3.03 23.72
C ILE A 60 5.44 2.36 24.10
N LYS A 61 5.51 1.05 23.83
CA LYS A 61 6.70 0.23 23.99
C LYS A 61 7.46 0.09 22.67
N PRO A 62 8.75 -0.27 22.69
CA PRO A 62 9.50 -0.60 21.48
C PRO A 62 8.79 -1.64 20.60
N GLU A 63 8.13 -2.62 21.20
CA GLU A 63 7.39 -3.66 20.51
C GLU A 63 6.20 -3.10 19.72
N ASP A 64 5.49 -2.10 20.26
CA ASP A 64 4.37 -1.45 19.60
C ASP A 64 4.83 -0.74 18.33
N MET A 65 5.99 -0.08 18.38
CA MET A 65 6.59 0.56 17.20
C MET A 65 6.91 -0.46 16.10
N ASN A 66 7.53 -1.58 16.47
CA ASN A 66 7.83 -2.66 15.52
C ASN A 66 6.55 -3.23 14.90
N ASN A 67 5.50 -3.41 15.70
CA ASN A 67 4.20 -3.89 15.23
C ASN A 67 3.54 -2.92 14.24
N ILE A 68 3.53 -1.62 14.55
CA ILE A 68 2.97 -0.57 13.68
C ILE A 68 3.64 -0.58 12.30
N ILE A 69 4.97 -0.67 12.27
CA ILE A 69 5.73 -0.64 11.01
C ILE A 69 5.51 -1.91 10.22
N ARG A 70 5.49 -3.07 10.89
CA ARG A 70 5.18 -4.34 10.25
C ARG A 70 3.80 -4.30 9.59
N ILE A 71 2.79 -3.78 10.27
CA ILE A 71 1.43 -3.59 9.71
C ILE A 71 1.47 -2.65 8.50
N HIS A 72 2.20 -1.53 8.60
CA HIS A 72 2.32 -0.59 7.49
C HIS A 72 2.99 -1.22 6.25
N ASN A 73 4.07 -1.99 6.43
CA ASN A 73 4.74 -2.71 5.36
C ASN A 73 3.78 -3.73 4.72
N ILE A 74 3.06 -4.53 5.52
CA ILE A 74 2.05 -5.47 5.03
C ILE A 74 0.96 -4.76 4.22
N ASN A 75 0.48 -3.61 4.69
CA ASN A 75 -0.52 -2.82 3.97
C ASN A 75 -0.01 -2.32 2.62
N ASN A 76 1.25 -1.86 2.54
CA ASN A 76 1.87 -1.47 1.28
C ASN A 76 2.00 -2.67 0.31
N GLU A 77 2.36 -3.85 0.82
CA GLU A 77 2.46 -5.07 0.01
C GLU A 77 1.08 -5.57 -0.47
N LEU A 78 0.03 -5.41 0.34
CA LEU A 78 -1.36 -5.67 -0.07
C LEU A 78 -1.82 -4.69 -1.14
N ALA A 79 -1.56 -3.39 -0.94
CA ALA A 79 -1.86 -2.34 -1.90
C ALA A 79 -1.20 -2.64 -3.26
N TRP A 80 0.08 -3.03 -3.25
CA TRP A 80 0.80 -3.44 -4.46
C TRP A 80 0.17 -4.64 -5.16
N ARG A 81 -0.21 -5.69 -4.41
CA ARG A 81 -0.91 -6.85 -4.98
C ARG A 81 -2.24 -6.47 -5.63
N GLU A 82 -3.02 -5.59 -5.02
CA GLU A 82 -4.26 -5.11 -5.62
C GLU A 82 -4.00 -4.30 -6.91
N VAL A 83 -2.95 -3.47 -6.94
CA VAL A 83 -2.52 -2.79 -8.17
C VAL A 83 -2.18 -3.82 -9.26
N LEU A 84 -1.41 -4.86 -8.94
CA LEU A 84 -1.06 -5.92 -9.90
C LEU A 84 -2.28 -6.66 -10.46
N LYS A 85 -3.37 -6.82 -9.68
CA LYS A 85 -4.62 -7.38 -10.20
C LYS A 85 -5.26 -6.52 -11.28
N TRP A 86 -5.18 -5.19 -11.15
CA TRP A 86 -5.63 -4.27 -12.20
C TRP A 86 -4.69 -4.29 -13.40
N GLU A 87 -3.38 -4.28 -13.17
CA GLU A 87 -2.37 -4.36 -14.23
C GLU A 87 -2.44 -5.68 -15.02
N ALA A 88 -3.00 -6.75 -14.44
CA ALA A 88 -3.25 -8.02 -15.15
C ALA A 88 -4.18 -7.86 -16.37
N LEU A 89 -5.05 -6.85 -16.40
CA LEU A 89 -5.87 -6.50 -17.58
C LEU A 89 -5.00 -6.04 -18.77
N HIS A 90 -3.78 -5.59 -18.50
CA HIS A 90 -2.81 -5.05 -19.45
C HIS A 90 -1.55 -5.91 -19.53
N ALA A 91 -1.64 -7.19 -19.17
CA ALA A 91 -0.51 -8.12 -19.24
C ALA A 91 0.11 -8.22 -20.65
N ASN A 92 -0.71 -8.03 -21.70
CA ASN A 92 -0.25 -7.96 -23.09
C ASN A 92 0.53 -6.67 -23.42
N GLU A 93 0.31 -5.58 -22.69
CA GLU A 93 1.05 -4.32 -22.84
C GLU A 93 2.36 -4.33 -22.06
N CYS A 94 2.33 -4.83 -20.82
CA CYS A 94 3.46 -4.80 -19.90
C CYS A 94 3.33 -5.88 -18.83
N MET A 95 4.31 -6.80 -18.79
CA MET A 95 4.37 -7.86 -17.78
C MET A 95 5.11 -7.45 -16.49
N THR A 96 5.80 -6.31 -16.51
CA THR A 96 6.69 -5.88 -15.42
C THR A 96 6.41 -4.43 -14.99
N PRO A 97 5.19 -4.11 -14.52
CA PRO A 97 4.86 -2.77 -14.05
C PRO A 97 5.70 -2.40 -12.81
N LYS A 98 6.07 -1.12 -12.68
CA LYS A 98 6.94 -0.62 -11.61
C LYS A 98 6.33 0.56 -10.87
N LEU A 99 6.55 0.67 -9.56
CA LEU A 99 6.12 1.84 -8.80
C LEU A 99 7.09 3.00 -9.05
N ARG A 100 6.59 4.08 -9.65
CA ARG A 100 7.38 5.27 -9.97
C ARG A 100 7.39 6.28 -8.84
N ARG A 101 6.21 6.58 -8.28
CA ARG A 101 6.07 7.47 -7.12
C ARG A 101 4.79 7.15 -6.36
N PHE A 102 4.78 7.47 -5.08
CA PHE A 102 3.59 7.41 -4.23
C PHE A 102 3.48 8.73 -3.46
N ALA A 103 2.25 9.18 -3.22
CA ALA A 103 1.96 10.37 -2.45
C ALA A 103 0.73 10.13 -1.56
N GLY A 104 0.79 10.59 -0.30
CA GLY A 104 -0.38 10.63 0.56
C GLY A 104 -1.25 11.85 0.25
N ASP A 105 -2.56 11.67 0.19
CA ASP A 105 -3.55 12.72 -0.08
C ASP A 105 -4.78 12.55 0.84
N ALA A 106 -4.53 12.36 2.14
CA ALA A 106 -5.55 12.02 3.14
C ALA A 106 -6.69 13.07 3.27
N LYS A 107 -6.43 14.35 2.94
CA LYS A 107 -7.44 15.42 3.06
C LYS A 107 -8.38 15.49 1.86
N ASN A 108 -7.97 14.98 0.71
CA ASN A 108 -8.74 15.06 -0.51
C ASN A 108 -9.53 13.77 -0.67
N TYR A 109 -10.74 13.68 -0.12
CA TYR A 109 -11.53 12.47 -0.29
C TYR A 109 -11.93 12.27 -1.75
N SER A 110 -11.79 11.03 -2.21
CA SER A 110 -12.20 10.63 -3.57
C SER A 110 -13.71 10.85 -3.78
N PRO A 111 -14.18 11.10 -5.02
CA PRO A 111 -15.61 11.23 -5.30
C PRO A 111 -16.42 10.02 -4.80
N ARG A 112 -15.84 8.80 -4.93
CA ARG A 112 -16.43 7.57 -4.41
C ARG A 112 -16.57 7.59 -2.89
N ALA A 113 -15.54 8.01 -2.16
CA ALA A 113 -15.58 8.10 -0.70
C ALA A 113 -16.67 9.10 -0.24
N ARG A 114 -16.79 10.25 -0.92
CA ARG A 114 -17.83 11.26 -0.63
C ARG A 114 -19.24 10.70 -0.84
N ILE A 115 -19.46 9.99 -1.94
CA ILE A 115 -20.74 9.34 -2.25
C ILE A 115 -21.07 8.24 -1.22
N ARG A 116 -20.10 7.41 -0.84
CA ARG A 116 -20.28 6.39 0.21
C ARG A 116 -20.63 7.04 1.55
N ARG A 117 -19.98 8.14 1.91
CA ARG A 117 -20.29 8.89 3.13
C ARG A 117 -21.73 9.43 3.12
N ALA A 118 -22.20 9.93 1.98
CA ALA A 118 -23.59 10.38 1.84
C ALA A 118 -24.61 9.24 2.04
N MET A 119 -24.22 7.98 1.82
CA MET A 119 -25.05 6.79 2.09
C MET A 119 -24.88 6.22 3.51
N GLY A 120 -24.17 6.92 4.41
CA GLY A 120 -23.99 6.50 5.81
C GLY A 120 -22.77 5.62 6.07
N TYR A 121 -21.90 5.38 5.09
CA TYR A 121 -20.63 4.66 5.32
C TYR A 121 -19.54 5.57 5.88
N GLU A 122 -18.52 4.98 6.48
CA GLU A 122 -17.35 5.71 6.98
C GLU A 122 -16.43 6.19 5.85
N LEU A 123 -15.77 7.33 6.09
CA LEU A 123 -14.74 7.86 5.20
C LEU A 123 -13.45 7.06 5.39
N PRO A 124 -12.59 6.96 4.36
CA PRO A 124 -11.28 6.35 4.54
C PRO A 124 -10.45 7.20 5.51
N PHE A 125 -9.74 6.53 6.42
CA PHE A 125 -8.86 7.20 7.38
C PHE A 125 -7.57 7.68 6.72
N ASP A 126 -7.20 7.08 5.59
CA ASP A 126 -6.03 7.46 4.81
C ASP A 126 -6.29 7.25 3.31
N ARG A 127 -5.65 8.07 2.47
CA ARG A 127 -5.72 7.98 1.01
C ARG A 127 -4.33 8.16 0.43
N HIS A 128 -3.99 7.28 -0.50
CA HIS A 128 -2.75 7.36 -1.26
C HIS A 128 -3.01 7.35 -2.77
N ASP A 129 -2.21 8.13 -3.49
CA ASP A 129 -2.14 8.11 -4.93
C ASP A 129 -0.79 7.50 -5.35
N TRP A 130 -0.84 6.38 -6.07
CA TRP A 130 0.34 5.70 -6.59
C TRP A 130 0.42 5.90 -8.09
N VAL A 131 1.61 6.19 -8.60
CA VAL A 131 1.87 6.30 -10.03
C VAL A 131 2.75 5.13 -10.44
N ILE A 132 2.20 4.30 -11.30
CA ILE A 132 2.82 3.10 -11.84
C ILE A 132 3.38 3.43 -13.21
N ASP A 133 4.62 3.02 -13.43
CA ASP A 133 5.22 2.96 -14.75
C ASP A 133 4.88 1.61 -15.39
N ARG A 134 3.93 1.65 -16.32
CA ARG A 134 3.56 0.53 -17.19
C ARG A 134 4.42 0.61 -18.45
N CYS A 135 5.68 0.17 -18.32
CA CYS A 135 6.63 0.07 -19.43
C CYS A 135 6.76 1.37 -20.26
N GLY A 136 6.85 2.53 -19.58
CA GLY A 136 6.96 3.85 -20.20
C GLY A 136 5.69 4.71 -20.09
N LYS A 137 4.54 4.11 -19.76
CA LYS A 137 3.28 4.84 -19.54
C LYS A 137 3.02 5.03 -18.05
N GLU A 138 2.88 6.28 -17.62
CA GLU A 138 2.45 6.58 -16.24
C GLU A 138 0.94 6.38 -16.08
N VAL A 139 0.55 5.51 -15.15
CA VAL A 139 -0.85 5.25 -14.78
C VAL A 139 -1.02 5.50 -13.30
N ARG A 140 -2.00 6.32 -12.94
CA ARG A 140 -2.27 6.67 -11.54
C ARG A 140 -3.37 5.79 -10.95
N TYR A 141 -3.14 5.35 -9.72
CA TYR A 141 -4.05 4.58 -8.89
C TYR A 141 -4.43 5.38 -7.66
N VAL A 142 -5.69 5.27 -7.26
CA VAL A 142 -6.20 5.79 -5.99
C VAL A 142 -6.42 4.62 -5.05
N ILE A 143 -5.92 4.76 -3.83
CA ILE A 143 -5.96 3.75 -2.78
C ILE A 143 -6.59 4.39 -1.55
N ASP A 144 -7.84 4.02 -1.26
CA ASP A 144 -8.55 4.44 -0.06
C ASP A 144 -8.43 3.34 1.01
N TYR A 145 -7.96 3.68 2.21
CA TYR A 145 -7.86 2.79 3.36
C TYR A 145 -9.03 3.03 4.31
N TYR A 146 -9.84 2.00 4.54
CA TYR A 146 -10.98 2.03 5.47
C TYR A 146 -10.68 1.16 6.69
N ASP A 147 -11.26 1.54 7.83
CA ASP A 147 -11.20 0.71 9.03
C ASP A 147 -12.00 -0.59 8.80
N GLY A 148 -11.34 -1.74 8.97
CA GLY A 148 -11.91 -3.06 8.81
C GLY A 148 -12.45 -3.67 10.11
N GLY A 149 -12.36 -2.96 11.23
CA GLY A 149 -12.71 -3.47 12.55
C GLY A 149 -11.56 -4.22 13.22
N SER A 150 -11.84 -5.31 13.94
CA SER A 150 -10.83 -6.04 14.72
C SER A 150 -9.70 -6.63 13.86
N VAL A 151 -8.46 -6.54 14.35
CA VAL A 151 -7.27 -7.14 13.72
C VAL A 151 -7.47 -8.66 13.55
N ASN A 152 -7.45 -9.14 12.31
CA ASN A 152 -7.45 -10.59 12.02
C ASN A 152 -6.06 -11.20 12.28
N GLU A 153 -5.97 -12.53 12.40
CA GLU A 153 -4.70 -13.27 12.58
C GLU A 153 -3.61 -12.94 11.53
N ALA A 154 -4.01 -12.43 10.36
CA ALA A 154 -3.12 -11.96 9.30
C ALA A 154 -2.64 -10.50 9.46
N TYR A 155 -2.87 -9.86 10.62
CA TYR A 155 -2.57 -8.45 10.89
C TYR A 155 -3.21 -7.46 9.90
N GLN A 156 -4.30 -7.87 9.24
CA GLN A 156 -5.06 -7.02 8.31
C GLN A 156 -6.13 -6.26 9.08
N PHE A 157 -5.88 -4.97 9.31
CA PHE A 157 -6.82 -4.05 9.95
C PHE A 157 -7.55 -3.16 8.93
N ALA A 158 -6.99 -2.96 7.73
CA ALA A 158 -7.53 -2.04 6.73
C ALA A 158 -8.22 -2.76 5.58
N ILE A 159 -9.43 -2.33 5.25
CA ILE A 159 -10.08 -2.66 3.97
C ILE A 159 -9.53 -1.72 2.91
N LEU A 160 -8.97 -2.30 1.84
CA LEU A 160 -8.34 -1.56 0.74
C LEU A 160 -9.30 -1.42 -0.44
N ASP A 161 -9.57 -0.19 -0.87
CA ASP A 161 -10.23 0.09 -2.16
C ASP A 161 -9.19 0.69 -3.12
N VAL A 162 -8.57 -0.19 -3.90
CA VAL A 162 -7.58 0.16 -4.94
C VAL A 162 -8.25 0.19 -6.30
N ARG A 163 -8.02 1.25 -7.07
CA ARG A 163 -8.56 1.41 -8.42
C ARG A 163 -7.77 2.41 -9.27
N PRO A 164 -7.82 2.30 -10.61
CA PRO A 164 -7.34 3.34 -11.50
C PRO A 164 -7.99 4.70 -11.20
N ALA A 165 -7.20 5.77 -11.24
CA ALA A 165 -7.71 7.13 -11.15
C ALA A 165 -8.48 7.49 -12.43
N LEU A 166 -9.62 8.17 -12.32
CA LEU A 166 -10.44 8.57 -13.48
C LEU A 166 -9.88 9.83 -14.15
N ASP A 167 -8.61 9.79 -14.56
CA ASP A 167 -7.93 10.84 -15.30
C ASP A 167 -7.72 10.49 -16.79
N SER A 168 -8.07 9.27 -17.21
CA SER A 168 -7.99 8.83 -18.59
C SER A 168 -9.17 7.93 -18.99
N PHE A 169 -9.44 7.86 -20.30
CA PHE A 169 -10.46 6.98 -20.84
C PHE A 169 -10.15 5.49 -20.58
N GLY A 170 -8.87 5.10 -20.67
CA GLY A 170 -8.43 3.75 -20.32
C GLY A 170 -8.81 3.37 -18.89
N ALA A 171 -8.48 4.23 -17.92
CA ALA A 171 -8.84 3.99 -16.53
C ALA A 171 -10.36 3.92 -16.28
N PHE A 172 -11.16 4.69 -17.03
CA PHE A 172 -12.62 4.56 -17.00
C PHE A 172 -13.06 3.19 -17.54
N TRP A 173 -12.51 2.76 -18.68
CA TRP A 173 -12.82 1.48 -19.30
C TRP A 173 -12.44 0.29 -18.40
N ASP A 174 -11.24 0.32 -17.80
CA ASP A 174 -10.78 -0.73 -16.88
C ASP A 174 -11.78 -0.89 -15.73
N ARG A 175 -12.23 0.23 -15.15
CA ARG A 175 -13.20 0.22 -14.04
C ARG A 175 -14.57 -0.29 -14.48
N ALA A 176 -15.03 0.07 -15.67
CA ALA A 176 -16.28 -0.44 -16.23
C ALA A 176 -16.21 -1.95 -16.49
N LEU A 177 -15.11 -2.43 -17.06
CA LEU A 177 -14.85 -3.84 -17.33
C LEU A 177 -14.85 -4.66 -16.04
N VAL A 178 -14.09 -4.25 -15.03
CA VAL A 178 -14.04 -4.95 -13.74
C VAL A 178 -15.38 -4.89 -13.00
N ALA A 179 -16.11 -3.77 -13.09
CA ALA A 179 -17.46 -3.69 -12.53
C ALA A 179 -18.41 -4.68 -13.20
N TRP A 180 -18.35 -4.81 -14.53
CA TRP A 180 -19.14 -5.77 -15.29
C TRP A 180 -18.74 -7.22 -15.00
N MET A 181 -17.44 -7.51 -14.88
CA MET A 181 -16.95 -8.84 -14.47
C MET A 181 -17.52 -9.22 -13.11
N ARG A 182 -17.41 -8.34 -12.10
CA ARG A 182 -17.98 -8.57 -10.76
C ARG A 182 -19.49 -8.74 -10.76
N PHE A 183 -20.19 -8.04 -11.65
CA PHE A 183 -21.63 -8.21 -11.81
C PHE A 183 -22.00 -9.58 -12.39
N ARG A 184 -21.19 -10.11 -13.33
CA ARG A 184 -21.42 -11.42 -13.96
C ARG A 184 -20.94 -12.61 -13.14
N THR A 185 -19.91 -12.42 -12.33
CA THR A 185 -19.37 -13.44 -11.42
C THR A 185 -19.43 -12.90 -9.98
N PRO A 186 -20.61 -12.95 -9.34
CA PRO A 186 -20.81 -12.39 -8.01
C PRO A 186 -20.14 -13.20 -6.90
N ASP A 187 -19.79 -14.47 -7.17
CA ASP A 187 -19.13 -15.31 -6.20
C ASP A 187 -17.75 -14.76 -5.85
N PRO A 188 -17.42 -14.62 -4.55
CA PRO A 188 -16.09 -14.16 -4.16
C PRO A 188 -15.05 -15.17 -4.67
N PRO A 189 -13.90 -14.70 -5.17
CA PRO A 189 -12.80 -15.61 -5.50
C PRO A 189 -12.50 -16.43 -4.24
N LYS A 190 -12.32 -17.75 -4.41
CA LYS A 190 -11.96 -18.65 -3.31
C LYS A 190 -10.79 -18.01 -2.55
N LYS A 191 -10.92 -17.88 -1.22
CA LYS A 191 -9.82 -17.39 -0.38
C LYS A 191 -8.63 -18.30 -0.65
N LEU A 192 -7.58 -17.80 -1.30
CA LEU A 192 -6.36 -18.57 -1.45
C LEU A 192 -5.77 -18.76 -0.06
N HIS A 193 -5.75 -20.00 0.40
CA HIS A 193 -5.05 -20.38 1.61
C HIS A 193 -3.55 -20.44 1.29
N LEU A 194 -2.70 -20.18 2.28
CA LEU A 194 -1.24 -20.21 2.11
C LEU A 194 -0.72 -21.58 1.57
N ASN A 195 -1.55 -22.62 1.68
CA ASN A 195 -1.29 -23.99 1.25
C ASN A 195 -1.92 -24.35 -0.11
N ASP A 196 -2.45 -23.38 -0.87
CA ASP A 196 -3.09 -23.64 -2.17
C ASP A 196 -2.04 -24.13 -3.20
N PRO A 197 -2.18 -25.34 -3.78
CA PRO A 197 -1.20 -25.91 -4.70
C PRO A 197 -1.03 -25.11 -6.01
N THR A 198 -1.92 -24.16 -6.31
CA THR A 198 -1.78 -23.27 -7.48
C THR A 198 -0.84 -22.09 -7.25
N PHE A 199 -0.31 -21.90 -6.02
CA PHE A 199 0.67 -20.86 -5.73
C PHE A 199 2.09 -21.30 -6.16
N PRO A 200 2.84 -20.48 -6.93
CA PRO A 200 4.22 -20.79 -7.25
C PRO A 200 5.05 -20.83 -5.96
N LYS A 201 5.58 -22.02 -5.64
CA LYS A 201 6.50 -22.21 -4.51
C LYS A 201 7.80 -21.46 -4.81
N LYS A 202 8.34 -20.80 -3.80
CA LYS A 202 9.45 -19.84 -3.90
C LYS A 202 10.80 -20.39 -4.39
N ASN A 203 10.87 -21.65 -4.84
CA ASN A 203 12.12 -22.35 -5.13
C ASN A 203 12.07 -23.07 -6.49
N GLU A 204 11.96 -22.34 -7.59
CA GLU A 204 12.36 -22.83 -8.92
C GLU A 204 12.90 -21.65 -9.74
N VAL A 205 14.09 -21.16 -9.37
CA VAL A 205 15.01 -20.53 -10.32
C VAL A 205 16.39 -21.08 -9.97
N SER A 206 16.73 -22.16 -10.67
CA SER A 206 18.09 -22.70 -10.75
C SER A 206 18.95 -21.84 -11.66
#